data_AF-A0A954RVR4-F1
#
_entry.id   AF-A0A954RVR4-F1
#
_cell.length_a   1.000
_cell.length_b   1.000
_cell.length_c   1.000
_cell.angle_alpha   90.00
_cell.angle_beta   90.00
_cell.angle_gamma   90.00
#
_symmetry.space_group_name_H-M   'P 1'
#
loop_
_entity.id
_entity.type
_entity.pdbx_description
1 polymer ?
#
loop_
_entity_poly.entity_id
_entity_poly.type
_entity_poly.pdbx_seq_one_letter_code
_entity_poly.pdbx_strand_id
1 'polypeptide(L)'
;MSHFSHPDLSFFETEETGHGREEWRRYYVLPVTNPIRDQERWQDLSAIGMAVSDRLNPQGEEELEIRYYILSQFLEAMRFGEAVRSHWEIENHLHWQ
;
A
#
# COMPACT_ATOMS: atom_id res chain seq x y z
N MET A 1 7.95 -1.91 -18.62
CA MET A 1 7.26 -1.30 -17.47
C MET A 1 7.71 0.16 -17.39
N SER A 2 6.82 1.11 -17.66
CA SER A 2 7.15 2.54 -17.65
C SER A 2 7.35 3.00 -16.21
N HIS A 3 8.56 3.45 -15.90
CA HIS A 3 8.90 4.05 -14.61
C HIS A 3 8.19 5.41 -14.53
N PHE A 4 7.05 5.49 -13.85
CA PHE A 4 6.42 6.76 -13.51
C PHE A 4 7.33 7.48 -12.53
N SER A 5 8.18 8.36 -13.04
CA SER A 5 9.15 9.10 -12.24
C SER A 5 8.50 10.40 -11.78
N HIS A 6 7.60 10.31 -10.79
CA HIS A 6 7.27 11.51 -10.03
C HIS A 6 8.43 11.72 -9.05
N PRO A 7 9.10 12.90 -9.04
CA PRO A 7 10.34 13.10 -8.28
C PRO A 7 10.17 12.82 -6.79
N ASP A 8 8.96 13.02 -6.26
CA ASP A 8 8.64 12.85 -4.85
C ASP A 8 7.94 11.52 -4.52
N LEU A 9 7.89 10.56 -5.45
CA LEU A 9 7.31 9.24 -5.20
C LEU A 9 8.22 8.44 -4.27
N SER A 10 7.71 8.10 -3.09
CA SER A 10 8.36 7.10 -2.23
C SER A 10 7.90 5.70 -2.64
N PHE A 11 8.85 4.76 -2.70
CA PHE A 11 8.61 3.36 -3.06
C PHE A 11 9.30 2.42 -2.07
N PHE A 12 8.62 1.32 -1.73
CA PHE A 12 9.17 0.24 -0.91
C PHE A 12 8.56 -1.09 -1.33
N GLU A 13 9.34 -2.15 -1.30
CA GLU A 13 8.91 -3.49 -1.67
C GLU A 13 9.39 -4.53 -0.66
N THR A 14 8.56 -5.54 -0.44
CA THR A 14 8.88 -6.70 0.39
C THR A 14 8.48 -7.97 -0.33
N GLU A 15 9.25 -9.03 -0.14
CA GLU A 15 8.95 -10.37 -0.59
C GLU A 15 8.89 -11.29 0.64
N GLU A 16 7.83 -12.09 0.73
CA GLU A 16 7.63 -13.04 1.81
C GLU A 16 7.24 -14.41 1.24
N THR A 17 7.81 -15.46 1.84
CA THR A 17 7.40 -16.84 1.58
C THR A 17 6.92 -17.45 2.90
N GLY A 18 5.68 -17.96 2.92
CA GLY A 18 5.08 -18.50 4.13
C GLY A 18 3.91 -19.43 3.83
N HIS A 19 3.82 -20.55 4.55
CA HIS A 19 2.75 -21.55 4.37
C HIS A 19 2.57 -22.03 2.92
N GLY A 20 3.66 -22.08 2.14
CA GLY A 20 3.66 -22.47 0.73
C GLY A 20 3.17 -21.38 -0.24
N ARG A 21 2.92 -20.17 0.25
CA ARG A 21 2.58 -19.00 -0.57
C ARG A 21 3.81 -18.11 -0.74
N GLU A 22 3.93 -17.53 -1.92
CA GLU A 22 4.86 -16.43 -2.21
C GLU A 22 4.04 -15.15 -2.32
N GLU A 23 4.52 -14.05 -1.72
CA GLU A 23 3.83 -12.78 -1.74
C GLU A 23 4.81 -11.62 -1.94
N TRP A 24 4.56 -10.83 -2.98
CA TRP A 24 5.26 -9.57 -3.25
C TRP A 24 4.35 -8.42 -2.88
N ARG A 25 4.85 -7.51 -2.04
CA ARG A 25 4.11 -6.30 -1.67
C ARG A 25 4.87 -5.07 -2.06
N ARG A 26 4.18 -4.17 -2.75
CA ARG A 26 4.73 -2.91 -3.25
C ARG A 26 3.93 -1.76 -2.66
N TYR A 27 4.64 -0.83 -2.05
CA TYR A 27 4.10 0.32 -1.37
C TYR A 27 4.56 1.58 -2.08
N TYR A 28 3.62 2.47 -2.35
CA TYR A 28 3.85 3.74 -3.01
C TYR A 28 3.23 4.84 -2.16
N VAL A 29 3.95 5.94 -1.97
CA VAL A 29 3.40 7.15 -1.37
C VAL A 29 3.71 8.33 -2.27
N LEU A 30 2.65 8.99 -2.73
CA LEU A 30 2.72 10.16 -3.59
C LEU A 30 2.21 11.38 -2.82
N PRO A 31 3.02 12.43 -2.60
CA PRO A 31 2.52 13.66 -2.00
C PRO A 31 1.52 14.35 -2.93
N VAL A 32 0.49 14.96 -2.35
CA VAL A 32 -0.47 15.76 -3.09
C VAL A 32 0.10 17.17 -3.27
N THR A 33 0.86 17.37 -4.35
CA THR A 33 1.47 18.66 -4.70
C THR A 33 0.57 19.55 -5.55
N ASN A 34 -0.44 18.95 -6.18
CA ASN A 34 -1.39 19.62 -7.07
C ASN A 34 -2.81 19.36 -6.56
N PRO A 35 -3.74 20.31 -6.76
CA PRO A 35 -5.13 20.10 -6.40
C PRO A 35 -5.69 18.86 -7.08
N ILE A 36 -6.29 17.97 -6.29
CA ILE A 36 -7.03 16.82 -6.80
C ILE A 36 -8.53 17.07 -6.72
N ARG A 37 -9.29 16.35 -7.52
CA ARG A 37 -10.75 16.48 -7.55
C ARG A 37 -11.34 16.21 -6.15
N ASP A 38 -12.27 17.08 -5.75
CA ASP A 38 -12.99 17.03 -4.48
C ASP A 38 -12.08 17.00 -3.23
N GLN A 39 -10.89 17.60 -3.30
CA GLN A 39 -9.92 17.67 -2.19
C GLN A 39 -10.52 18.26 -0.91
N GLU A 40 -11.47 19.18 -1.04
CA GLU A 40 -12.17 19.82 0.08
C GLU A 40 -12.95 18.84 0.98
N ARG A 41 -13.26 17.63 0.47
CA ARG A 41 -13.91 16.58 1.26
C ARG A 41 -12.97 15.90 2.25
N TRP A 42 -11.66 16.08 2.07
CA TRP A 42 -10.62 15.35 2.79
C TRP A 42 -9.76 16.34 3.57
N GLN A 43 -10.19 16.63 4.80
CA GLN A 43 -9.44 17.49 5.70
C GLN A 43 -8.02 16.95 5.88
N ASP A 44 -7.03 17.84 5.79
CA ASP A 44 -5.60 17.57 5.94
C ASP A 44 -4.99 16.61 4.90
N LEU A 45 -5.66 16.35 3.77
CA LEU A 45 -5.10 15.51 2.70
C LEU A 45 -3.72 16.02 2.24
N SER A 46 -2.71 15.20 2.44
CA SER A 46 -1.30 15.52 2.17
C SER A 46 -0.62 14.53 1.24
N ALA A 47 -1.07 13.28 1.19
CA ALA A 47 -0.51 12.26 0.31
C ALA A 47 -1.54 11.16 -0.01
N ILE A 48 -1.29 10.42 -1.09
CA ILE A 48 -1.99 9.20 -1.44
C ILE A 48 -1.04 8.02 -1.28
N GLY A 49 -1.45 7.03 -0.47
CA GLY A 49 -0.76 5.76 -0.34
C GLY A 49 -1.39 4.70 -1.23
N MET A 50 -0.59 3.82 -1.81
CA MET A 50 -1.05 2.65 -2.54
C MET A 50 -0.27 1.42 -2.07
N ALA A 51 -1.00 0.38 -1.65
CA ALA A 51 -0.44 -0.91 -1.30
C ALA A 51 -0.91 -1.95 -2.32
N VAL A 52 0.04 -2.56 -3.01
CA VAL A 52 -0.17 -3.63 -3.98
C VAL A 52 0.33 -4.93 -3.38
N SER A 53 -0.44 -6.00 -3.51
CA SER A 53 -0.08 -7.34 -3.05
C SER A 53 -0.30 -8.32 -4.20
N ASP A 54 0.77 -8.94 -4.68
CA ASP A 54 0.74 -10.05 -5.61
C ASP A 54 1.05 -11.33 -4.84
N ARG A 55 0.21 -12.35 -4.98
CA ARG A 55 0.34 -13.61 -4.25
C ARG A 55 0.30 -14.77 -5.21
N LEU A 56 1.23 -15.71 -5.06
CA LEU A 56 1.20 -17.00 -5.72
C LEU A 56 0.88 -18.07 -4.67
N ASN A 57 -0.21 -18.81 -4.87
CA ASN A 57 -0.58 -19.90 -3.97
C ASN A 57 0.11 -21.23 -4.36
N PRO A 58 0.09 -22.26 -3.49
CA PRO A 58 0.69 -23.56 -3.80
C PRO A 58 0.09 -24.27 -5.03
N GLN A 59 -1.12 -23.88 -5.44
CA GLN A 59 -1.82 -24.39 -6.62
C GLN A 59 -1.38 -23.70 -7.91
N GLY A 60 -0.53 -22.68 -7.81
CA GLY A 60 -0.03 -21.89 -8.94
C GLY A 60 -0.99 -20.77 -9.38
N GLU A 61 -1.96 -20.40 -8.55
CA GLU A 61 -2.89 -19.32 -8.84
C GLU A 61 -2.33 -17.98 -8.35
N GLU A 62 -2.38 -16.98 -9.21
CA GLU A 62 -1.97 -15.61 -8.91
C GLU A 62 -3.18 -14.78 -8.42
N GLU A 63 -2.99 -14.04 -7.32
CA GLU A 63 -3.96 -13.11 -6.75
C GLU A 63 -3.32 -11.72 -6.63
N LEU A 64 -3.97 -10.70 -7.22
CA LEU A 64 -3.55 -9.31 -7.17
C LEU A 64 -4.58 -8.48 -6.37
N GLU A 65 -4.11 -7.81 -5.33
CA GLU A 65 -4.90 -6.87 -4.53
C GLU A 65 -4.28 -5.47 -4.55
N ILE A 66 -5.08 -4.44 -4.77
CA ILE A 66 -4.65 -3.03 -4.75
C ILE A 66 -5.54 -2.26 -3.78
N ARG A 67 -4.91 -1.58 -2.81
CA ARG A 67 -5.58 -0.74 -1.81
C ARG A 67 -5.03 0.68 -1.85
N TYR A 68 -5.93 1.66 -1.85
CA TYR A 68 -5.60 3.09 -1.81
C TYR A 68 -5.92 3.68 -0.44
N TYR A 69 -5.06 4.59 0.00
CA TYR A 69 -5.15 5.25 1.30
C TYR A 69 -5.03 6.76 1.14
N ILE A 70 -5.84 7.48 1.90
CA ILE A 70 -5.75 8.93 2.05
C ILE A 70 -4.94 9.21 3.29
N LEU A 71 -3.82 9.93 3.12
CA LEU A 71 -2.88 10.21 4.19
C LEU A 71 -2.96 11.69 4.56
N SER A 72 -3.15 11.95 5.85
CA SER A 72 -3.11 13.31 6.41
C SER A 72 -1.71 13.90 6.52
N GLN A 73 -0.68 13.08 6.27
CA GLN A 73 0.72 13.48 6.21
C GLN A 73 1.46 12.63 5.18
N PHE A 74 2.55 13.16 4.62
CA PHE A 74 3.46 12.35 3.83
C PHE A 74 4.22 11.37 4.75
N LEU A 75 4.32 10.12 4.31
CA LEU A 75 5.09 9.05 4.97
C LEU A 75 6.02 8.43 3.92
N GLU A 76 7.23 8.08 4.31
CA GLU A 76 8.05 7.20 3.47
C GLU A 76 7.34 5.84 3.30
N ALA A 77 7.45 5.26 2.11
CA ALA A 77 6.72 4.05 1.73
C ALA A 77 6.98 2.86 2.65
N MET A 78 8.18 2.76 3.26
CA MET A 78 8.48 1.76 4.27
C MET A 78 7.60 1.90 5.52
N ARG A 79 7.53 3.11 6.10
CA ARG A 79 6.68 3.40 7.27
C ARG A 79 5.19 3.27 6.95
N PHE A 80 4.79 3.67 5.75
CA PHE A 80 3.44 3.43 5.27
C PHE A 80 3.14 1.93 5.18
N GLY A 81 4.06 1.12 4.65
CA GLY A 81 3.91 -0.34 4.60
C GLY A 81 3.78 -0.98 5.98
N GLU A 82 4.59 -0.56 6.96
CA GLU A 82 4.47 -0.97 8.36
C GLU A 82 3.08 -0.63 8.92
N ALA A 83 2.61 0.60 8.73
CA ALA A 83 1.29 1.02 9.20
C ALA A 83 0.15 0.22 8.56
N VAL A 84 0.22 -0.05 7.25
CA VAL A 84 -0.74 -0.90 6.55
C VAL A 84 -0.75 -2.30 7.15
N ARG A 85 0.41 -2.91 7.39
CA ARG A 85 0.49 -4.24 7.99
C ARG A 85 -0.10 -4.29 9.39
N SER A 86 0.27 -3.35 10.25
CA SER A 86 -0.28 -3.29 11.61
C SER A 86 -1.80 -3.08 11.61
N HIS A 87 -2.35 -2.34 10.65
CA HIS A 87 -3.80 -2.19 10.51
C HIS A 87 -4.48 -3.53 10.15
N TRP A 88 -3.92 -4.29 9.21
CA TRP A 88 -4.41 -5.61 8.83
C TRP A 88 -4.33 -6.64 9.96
N GLU A 89 -3.31 -6.56 10.80
CA GLU A 89 -3.19 -7.44 11.98
C GLU A 89 -4.34 -7.19 12.98
N ILE A 90 -4.74 -5.94 13.18
CA ILE A 90 -5.88 -5.59 14.04
C ILE A 90 -7.20 -6.16 13.48
N GLU A 91 -7.45 -6.01 12.18
CA GLU A 91 -8.66 -6.54 11.54
C GLU A 91 -8.69 -8.08 11.54
N ASN A 92 -7.57 -8.74 11.25
CA ASN A 92 -7.50 -10.20 11.30
C ASN A 92 -7.74 -10.76 12.71
N HIS A 93 -7.26 -10.08 13.76
CA HIS A 93 -7.56 -10.46 15.15
C HIS A 93 -9.02 -10.23 15.56
N LEU A 94 -9.77 -9.37 14.87
CA LEU A 94 -11.20 -9.19 15.09
C LEU A 94 -12.05 -10.23 14.35
N HIS A 95 -11.55 -10.77 13.24
CA HIS A 95 -12.32 -11.67 12.39
C HIS A 95 -12.12 -13.14 12.70
N TRP A 96 -10.99 -13.55 13.29
CA TRP A 96 -10.70 -14.96 13.59
C TRP A 96 -10.45 -15.14 15.10
N GLN A 97 -11.54 -15.41 15.82
CA GLN A 97 -11.56 -16.15 17.09
C GLN A 97 -12.41 -17.41 16.93
#